data_AF-A0A5K3FLC0-F1
#
_entry.id   AF-A0A5K3FLC0-F1
#
_cell.length_a   1.000
_cell.length_b   1.000
_cell.length_c   1.000
_cell.angle_alpha   90.00
_cell.angle_beta   90.00
_cell.angle_gamma   90.00
#
_symmetry.space_group_name_H-M   'P 1'
#
loop_
_entity.id
_entity.type
_entity.pdbx_description
1 polymer ?
#
loop_
_entity_poly.entity_id
_entity_poly.type
_entity_poly.pdbx_seq_one_letter_code
_entity_poly.pdbx_strand_id
1 'polypeptide(L)'
;MHADLYLSRRFLAANNLHIFQPVIINGAHVAVVGASKSDAVTARQGSLKRYLLSSSDSINISCVNEVVPALAIEIVTNRNDMVKTELFKWCLLTRLQFSYILPGTSEHFKIMGSDVLVHFMSVRSSSGCESDESLP
;
A
#
# COMPACT_ATOMS: atom_id res chain seq x y z
N MET A 1 -12.91 -1.70 -4.06
CA MET A 1 -11.45 -1.73 -4.25
C MET A 1 -11.12 -0.93 -5.49
N HIS A 2 -10.28 0.09 -5.38
CA HIS A 2 -9.87 0.91 -6.53
C HIS A 2 -8.53 0.42 -7.05
N ALA A 3 -8.29 0.55 -8.36
CA ALA A 3 -6.98 0.29 -8.94
C ALA A 3 -6.05 1.50 -8.72
N ASP A 4 -4.81 1.22 -8.35
CA ASP A 4 -3.75 2.19 -8.11
C ASP A 4 -2.92 2.43 -9.38
N LEU A 5 -2.61 1.34 -10.09
CA LEU A 5 -1.73 1.29 -11.25
C LEU A 5 -2.48 0.75 -12.46
N TYR A 6 -2.52 1.50 -13.55
CA TYR A 6 -3.20 1.15 -14.79
C TYR A 6 -2.18 0.71 -15.83
N LEU A 7 -2.30 -0.55 -16.26
CA LEU A 7 -1.39 -1.21 -17.19
C LEU A 7 -2.10 -1.54 -18.50
N SER A 8 -1.37 -1.54 -19.61
CA SER A 8 -1.94 -1.94 -20.90
C SER A 8 -2.38 -3.41 -20.87
N ARG A 9 -3.44 -3.75 -21.60
CA ARG A 9 -3.92 -5.14 -21.69
C ARG A 9 -2.85 -6.11 -22.20
N ARG A 10 -1.95 -5.63 -23.07
CA ARG A 10 -0.82 -6.41 -23.58
C ARG A 10 0.17 -6.74 -22.46
N PHE A 11 0.52 -5.75 -21.63
CA PHE A 11 1.40 -5.96 -20.48
C PHE A 11 0.80 -6.96 -19.48
N LEU A 12 -0.50 -6.84 -19.19
CA LEU A 12 -1.21 -7.77 -18.31
C LEU A 12 -1.13 -9.21 -18.84
N ALA A 13 -1.44 -9.43 -20.11
CA ALA A 13 -1.38 -10.75 -20.72
C ALA A 13 0.05 -11.34 -20.75
N ALA A 14 1.04 -10.52 -21.10
CA ALA A 14 2.44 -10.95 -21.20
C ALA A 14 3.03 -11.37 -19.83
N ASN A 15 2.55 -10.77 -18.75
CA ASN A 15 3.02 -11.05 -17.38
C ASN A 15 2.04 -11.91 -16.57
N ASN A 16 1.00 -12.44 -17.20
CA ASN A 16 -0.07 -13.22 -16.54
C ASN A 16 -0.66 -12.50 -15.31
N LEU A 17 -0.91 -11.19 -15.43
CA LEU A 17 -1.52 -10.37 -14.39
C LEU A 17 -3.02 -10.18 -14.64
N HIS A 18 -3.79 -10.23 -13.56
CA HIS A 18 -5.24 -9.98 -13.59
C HIS A 18 -5.59 -8.58 -13.06
N ILE A 19 -6.72 -8.05 -13.53
CA ILE A 19 -7.29 -6.81 -12.98
C ILE A 19 -7.68 -7.07 -11.52
N PHE A 20 -7.41 -6.10 -10.66
CA PHE A 20 -7.54 -6.16 -9.19
C PHE A 20 -6.58 -7.11 -8.48
N GLN A 21 -5.59 -7.66 -9.19
CA GLN A 21 -4.50 -8.39 -8.56
C GLN A 21 -3.56 -7.42 -7.82
N PRO A 22 -3.13 -7.76 -6.58
CA PRO A 22 -2.08 -7.02 -5.90
C PRO A 22 -0.72 -7.30 -6.54
N VAL A 23 0.11 -6.27 -6.66
CA VAL A 23 1.50 -6.35 -7.13
C VAL A 23 2.39 -5.53 -6.21
N ILE A 24 3.66 -5.93 -6.08
CA ILE A 24 4.65 -5.13 -5.37
C ILE A 24 5.28 -4.16 -6.35
N ILE A 25 5.25 -2.88 -6.02
CA ILE A 25 5.93 -1.81 -6.76
C ILE A 25 7.20 -1.37 -6.02
N ASN A 26 8.29 -1.20 -6.77
CA ASN A 26 9.60 -0.76 -6.28
C ASN A 26 10.13 -1.56 -5.06
N GLY A 27 9.68 -2.81 -4.89
CA GLY A 27 10.05 -3.66 -3.76
C GLY A 27 9.50 -3.21 -2.40
N ALA A 28 8.67 -2.16 -2.34
CA ALA A 28 8.34 -1.47 -1.08
C ALA A 28 6.83 -1.23 -0.87
N HIS A 29 5.99 -1.25 -1.89
CA HIS A 29 4.56 -0.98 -1.72
C HIS A 29 3.70 -1.97 -2.48
N VAL A 30 2.50 -2.23 -1.99
CA VAL A 30 1.54 -3.08 -2.69
C VAL A 30 0.48 -2.22 -3.37
N ALA A 31 0.40 -2.34 -4.69
CA ALA A 31 -0.53 -1.63 -5.54
C ALA A 31 -1.54 -2.59 -6.16
N VAL A 32 -2.74 -2.09 -6.44
CA VAL A 32 -3.79 -2.84 -7.11
C VAL A 32 -3.80 -2.52 -8.60
N VAL A 33 -3.73 -3.56 -9.43
CA VAL A 33 -3.65 -3.40 -10.89
C VAL A 33 -5.02 -3.12 -11.51
N GLY A 34 -5.06 -2.17 -12.44
CA GLY A 34 -6.17 -1.87 -13.34
C GLY A 34 -5.77 -2.02 -14.80
N ALA A 35 -6.75 -2.12 -15.69
CA ALA A 35 -6.50 -2.13 -17.12
C ALA A 35 -6.62 -0.72 -17.73
N SER A 36 -5.67 -0.39 -18.60
CA SER A 36 -5.65 0.81 -19.44
C SER A 36 -5.86 0.45 -20.91
N LYS A 37 -6.40 1.40 -21.68
CA LYS A 37 -6.37 1.36 -23.14
C LYS A 37 -5.06 1.95 -23.71
N SER A 38 -4.32 2.71 -22.90
CA SER A 38 -3.02 3.25 -23.26
C SER A 38 -1.93 2.19 -23.08
N ASP A 39 -0.89 2.24 -23.91
CA ASP A 39 0.32 1.46 -23.73
C ASP A 39 1.23 2.04 -22.64
N ALA A 40 1.01 3.29 -22.22
CA ALA A 40 1.72 3.91 -21.11
C ALA A 40 1.17 3.41 -19.76
N VAL A 41 2.09 3.09 -18.85
CA VAL A 41 1.79 2.82 -17.43
C VAL A 41 1.41 4.13 -16.77
N THR A 42 0.27 4.15 -16.07
CA THR A 42 -0.17 5.33 -15.32
C THR A 42 -0.58 4.95 -13.91
N ALA A 43 -0.33 5.82 -12.95
CA ALA A 43 -0.76 5.65 -11.57
C ALA A 43 -1.68 6.80 -11.16
N ARG A 44 -2.62 6.53 -10.25
CA ARG A 44 -3.42 7.62 -9.66
C ARG A 44 -2.50 8.51 -8.82
N GLN A 45 -2.68 9.83 -8.93
CA GLN A 45 -1.90 10.79 -8.13
C GLN A 45 -2.01 10.53 -6.62
N GLY A 46 -3.22 10.15 -6.14
CA GLY A 46 -3.42 9.78 -4.74
C GLY A 46 -2.64 8.52 -4.34
N SER A 47 -2.51 7.55 -5.24
CA SER A 47 -1.73 6.33 -5.00
C SER A 47 -0.23 6.62 -5.02
N LEU A 48 0.27 7.42 -5.97
CA LEU A 48 1.66 7.88 -5.97
C LEU A 48 2.01 8.59 -4.64
N LYS A 49 1.17 9.52 -4.20
CA LYS A 49 1.34 10.20 -2.92
C LYS A 49 1.36 9.22 -1.74
N ARG A 50 0.44 8.24 -1.73
CA ARG A 50 0.39 7.18 -0.71
C ARG A 50 1.71 6.42 -0.63
N TYR A 51 2.29 6.09 -1.78
CA TYR A 51 3.54 5.33 -1.87
C TYR A 51 4.80 6.18 -1.80
N LEU A 52 4.68 7.47 -1.44
CA LEU A 52 5.81 8.41 -1.39
C LEU A 52 6.56 8.54 -2.74
N LEU A 53 5.86 8.28 -3.85
CA LEU A 53 6.41 8.35 -5.20
C LEU A 53 6.01 9.65 -5.91
N SER A 54 6.88 10.07 -6.81
CA SER A 54 6.68 11.17 -7.75
C SER A 54 6.26 10.63 -9.14
N SER A 55 5.70 11.50 -9.99
CA SER A 55 5.37 11.12 -11.38
C SER A 55 6.59 10.87 -12.26
N SER A 56 7.79 11.30 -11.82
CA SER A 56 9.05 11.05 -12.51
C SER A 56 9.73 9.76 -12.08
N ASP A 57 9.24 9.10 -11.03
CA ASP A 57 9.85 7.87 -10.53
C ASP A 57 9.57 6.70 -11.47
N SER A 58 10.59 5.87 -11.70
CA SER A 58 10.39 4.60 -12.38
C SER A 58 9.61 3.63 -11.48
N ILE A 59 8.64 2.93 -12.07
CA ILE A 59 7.85 1.91 -11.38
C ILE A 59 8.27 0.52 -11.88
N ASN A 60 8.93 -0.24 -11.01
CA ASN A 60 9.21 -1.64 -11.20
C ASN A 60 8.09 -2.48 -10.56
N ILE A 61 7.58 -3.47 -11.27
CA ILE A 61 6.44 -4.29 -10.83
C ILE A 61 6.91 -5.72 -10.62
N SER A 62 6.51 -6.31 -9.51
CA SER A 62 6.73 -7.71 -9.19
C SER A 62 5.46 -8.37 -8.66
N CYS A 63 5.31 -9.67 -8.91
CA CYS A 63 4.12 -10.41 -8.52
C CYS A 63 4.07 -10.63 -7.00
N VAL A 64 2.87 -10.55 -6.43
CA VAL A 64 2.60 -11.02 -5.08
C VAL A 64 2.28 -12.51 -5.14
N ASN A 65 3.03 -13.32 -4.39
CA ASN A 65 2.83 -14.77 -4.33
C ASN A 65 1.71 -15.15 -3.37
N GLU A 66 1.67 -14.51 -2.21
CA GLU A 66 0.71 -14.80 -1.15
C GLU A 66 0.28 -13.50 -0.47
N VAL A 67 -1.00 -13.45 -0.06
CA VAL A 67 -1.53 -12.40 0.80
C VAL A 67 -2.21 -13.05 1.97
N VAL A 68 -1.79 -12.68 3.18
CA VAL A 68 -2.34 -13.21 4.42
C VAL A 68 -3.08 -12.09 5.18
N PRO A 69 -4.27 -12.33 5.74
CA PRO A 69 -4.95 -11.36 6.58
C PRO A 69 -4.11 -10.99 7.82
N ALA A 70 -3.96 -9.69 8.07
CA ALA A 70 -3.37 -9.20 9.30
C ALA A 70 -4.36 -9.33 10.46
N LEU A 71 -3.91 -9.93 11.56
CA LEU A 71 -4.64 -10.05 12.84
C LEU A 71 -4.31 -8.90 13.79
N ALA A 72 -3.08 -8.38 13.72
CA ALA A 72 -2.66 -7.17 14.42
C ALA A 72 -1.57 -6.46 13.61
N ILE A 73 -1.55 -5.14 13.70
CA ILE A 73 -0.57 -4.29 13.02
C ILE A 73 -0.05 -3.31 14.06
N GLU A 74 1.26 -3.26 14.22
CA GLU A 74 1.95 -2.24 15.00
C GLU A 74 2.44 -1.15 14.05
N ILE A 75 2.19 0.11 14.43
CA ILE A 75 2.50 1.25 13.59
C ILE A 75 3.12 2.41 14.38
N VAL A 76 3.93 3.20 13.70
CA VAL A 76 4.35 4.53 14.14
C VAL A 76 3.74 5.55 13.18
N THR A 77 3.29 6.70 13.70
CA THR A 77 2.77 7.77 12.84
C THR A 77 3.44 9.10 13.14
N ASN A 78 3.50 9.99 12.16
CA ASN A 78 4.00 11.36 12.37
C ASN A 78 3.02 12.28 13.12
N ARG A 79 1.84 11.79 13.55
CA ARG A 79 0.77 12.56 14.20
C ARG A 79 0.44 12.03 15.60
N ASN A 80 1.42 12.06 16.50
CA ASN A 80 1.27 11.64 17.90
C ASN A 80 0.16 12.37 18.67
N ASP A 81 -0.18 13.60 18.24
CA ASP A 81 -1.29 14.39 18.77
C ASP A 81 -2.66 13.74 18.48
N MET A 82 -2.82 13.15 17.29
CA MET A 82 -4.09 12.58 16.83
C MET A 82 -4.30 11.15 17.30
N VAL A 83 -3.22 10.37 17.48
CA VAL A 83 -3.26 8.95 17.87
C VAL A 83 -4.02 8.72 19.19
N LYS A 84 -4.06 9.73 20.07
CA LYS A 84 -4.80 9.66 21.34
C LYS A 84 -6.32 9.70 21.17
N THR A 85 -6.81 10.07 20.01
CA THR A 85 -8.25 10.15 19.74
C THR A 85 -8.77 8.84 19.18
N GLU A 86 -9.86 8.32 19.75
CA GLU A 86 -10.50 7.10 19.26
C GLU A 86 -10.99 7.25 17.81
N LEU A 87 -11.48 8.43 17.44
CA LEU A 87 -11.93 8.72 16.08
C LEU A 87 -10.80 8.54 15.05
N PHE A 88 -9.59 9.02 15.35
CA PHE A 88 -8.44 8.83 14.48
C PHE A 88 -8.13 7.35 14.28
N LYS A 89 -8.10 6.57 15.36
CA LYS A 89 -7.84 5.12 15.31
C LYS A 89 -8.86 4.39 14.42
N TRP A 90 -10.14 4.69 14.59
CA TRP A 90 -11.21 4.11 13.76
C TRP A 90 -11.09 4.50 12.29
N CYS A 91 -10.82 5.78 12.01
CA CYS A 91 -10.62 6.23 10.63
C CYS A 91 -9.41 5.56 9.98
N LEU A 92 -8.31 5.41 10.71
CA LEU A 92 -7.11 4.74 10.21
C LEU A 92 -7.37 3.25 9.98
N LEU A 93 -7.97 2.56 10.96
CA LEU A 93 -8.32 1.14 10.84
C LEU A 93 -9.23 0.89 9.63
N THR A 94 -10.21 1.76 9.39
CA THR A 94 -11.09 1.67 8.22
C THR A 94 -10.31 1.78 6.91
N ARG A 95 -9.27 2.63 6.85
CA ARG A 95 -8.40 2.70 5.66
C ARG A 95 -7.56 1.45 5.49
N LEU A 96 -7.00 0.93 6.57
CA LEU A 96 -6.15 -0.26 6.56
C LEU A 96 -6.93 -1.53 6.18
N GLN A 97 -8.21 -1.63 6.56
CA GLN A 97 -9.08 -2.76 6.19
C GLN A 97 -9.21 -2.97 4.67
N PHE A 98 -9.02 -1.92 3.87
CA PHE A 98 -9.09 -1.96 2.41
C PHE A 98 -7.72 -1.77 1.73
N SER A 99 -6.65 -2.04 2.47
CA SER A 99 -5.27 -1.80 2.04
C SER A 99 -4.45 -3.07 2.15
N TYR A 100 -3.56 -3.27 1.18
CA TYR A 100 -2.41 -4.15 1.35
C TYR A 100 -1.24 -3.32 1.88
N ILE A 101 -0.43 -3.93 2.73
CA ILE A 101 0.75 -3.32 3.35
C ILE A 101 1.89 -4.33 3.34
N LEU A 102 3.12 -3.82 3.44
CA LEU A 102 4.31 -4.62 3.71
C LEU A 102 4.92 -4.17 5.04
N PRO A 103 5.31 -5.09 5.93
CA PRO A 103 6.07 -4.74 7.14
C PRO A 103 7.36 -3.97 6.78
N GLY A 104 7.76 -3.03 7.63
CA GLY A 104 8.94 -2.17 7.46
C GLY A 104 8.79 -1.05 6.43
N THR A 105 7.58 -0.83 5.92
CA THR A 105 7.34 0.18 4.88
C THR A 105 6.54 1.35 5.43
N SER A 106 6.61 2.48 4.74
CA SER A 106 5.90 3.70 5.12
C SER A 106 4.94 4.13 4.02
N GLU A 107 3.74 4.52 4.40
CA GLU A 107 2.72 5.01 3.47
C GLU A 107 1.97 6.24 3.99
N HIS A 108 1.54 7.10 3.06
CA HIS A 108 0.70 8.25 3.36
C HIS A 108 -0.78 7.92 3.31
N PHE A 109 -1.49 8.25 4.37
CA PHE A 109 -2.95 8.17 4.45
C PHE A 109 -3.55 9.55 4.70
N LYS A 110 -4.67 9.82 4.05
CA LYS A 110 -5.52 10.98 4.38
C LYS A 110 -6.54 10.58 5.44
N ILE A 111 -6.28 10.96 6.67
CA ILE A 111 -7.11 10.64 7.85
C ILE A 111 -7.67 11.94 8.42
N MET A 112 -9.00 12.03 8.53
CA MET A 112 -9.69 13.22 9.05
C MET A 112 -9.22 14.54 8.40
N GLY A 113 -8.97 14.52 7.09
CA GLY A 113 -8.48 15.68 6.34
C GLY A 113 -6.97 15.95 6.44
N SER A 114 -6.26 15.33 7.37
CA SER A 114 -4.80 15.45 7.53
C SER A 114 -4.05 14.42 6.71
N ASP A 115 -2.88 14.79 6.21
CA ASP A 115 -1.89 13.83 5.69
C ASP A 115 -1.12 13.21 6.86
N VAL A 116 -1.13 11.87 6.92
CA VAL A 116 -0.53 11.09 8.00
C VAL A 116 0.43 10.08 7.38
N LEU A 117 1.70 10.17 7.75
CA LEU A 117 2.69 9.14 7.44
C LEU A 117 2.55 8.03 8.46
N VAL A 118 2.30 6.82 7.99
CA VAL A 118 2.19 5.61 8.81
C VAL A 118 3.32 4.68 8.42
N HIS A 119 4.15 4.31 9.38
CA HIS A 119 5.21 3.33 9.24
C HIS A 119 4.77 2.02 9.91
N PHE A 120 4.85 0.90 9.20
CA PHE A 120 4.37 -0.41 9.64
C PHE A 120 5.49 -1.19 10.31
N MET A 121 5.54 -1.15 11.64
CA MET A 121 6.62 -1.78 12.43
C MET A 121 6.52 -3.30 12.39
N SER A 122 5.34 -3.84 12.68
CA SER A 122 5.13 -5.29 12.72
C SER A 122 3.72 -5.67 12.27
N VAL A 123 3.61 -6.85 11.67
CA VAL A 123 2.34 -7.44 11.25
C VAL A 123 2.28 -8.85 11.80
N ARG A 124 1.25 -9.11 12.61
CA ARG A 124 0.92 -10.45 13.08
C ARG A 124 -0.22 -11.00 12.25
N SER A 125 -0.04 -12.19 11.70
CA SER A 125 -1.02 -12.92 10.90
C SER A 125 -1.20 -14.34 11.45
N SER A 126 -1.95 -15.18 10.73
CA SER A 126 -2.03 -16.61 11.05
C SER A 126 -0.75 -17.38 10.71
N SER A 127 0.11 -16.87 9.83
CA SER A 127 1.37 -17.51 9.42
C SER A 127 2.55 -17.15 10.34
N GLY A 128 2.45 -16.08 11.12
CA GLY A 128 3.49 -15.66 12.04
C GLY A 128 3.44 -14.18 12.39
N CYS A 129 4.57 -13.68 12.88
CA CYS A 129 4.80 -12.26 13.11
C CYS A 129 5.99 -11.84 12.27
N GLU A 130 5.81 -10.84 11.42
CA GLU A 130 6.87 -10.20 10.65
C GLU A 130 7.10 -8.80 11.23
N SER A 131 8.34 -8.46 11.50
CA SER A 131 8.72 -7.17 12.09
C SER A 131 9.86 -6.54 11.32
N ASP A 132 9.85 -5.23 11.26
CA ASP A 132 10.99 -4.44 10.84
C ASP A 132 12.05 -4.45 11.96
N GLU A 133 13.18 -5.12 11.70
CA GLU A 133 14.31 -5.14 12.63
C GLU A 133 15.13 -3.83 12.60
N SER A 134 14.80 -2.89 11.71
CA SER A 134 15.59 -1.67 11.50
C SER A 134 15.30 -0.54 12.49
N LEU A 135 14.27 -0.67 13.33
CA LEU A 135 13.92 0.32 14.36
C LEU A 135 13.74 -0.36 15.74
N PRO A 136 14.47 0.11 16.78
CA PRO A 136 14.42 -0.46 18.13
C PRO A 136 13.19 -0.05 18.95
#